data_AF-A0A967H9R6-F1
#
_entry.id   AF-A0A967H9R6-F1
#
_cell.length_a   1.000
_cell.length_b   1.000
_cell.length_c   1.000
_cell.angle_alpha   90.00
_cell.angle_beta   90.00
_cell.angle_gamma   90.00
#
_symmetry.space_group_name_H-M   'P 1'
#
loop_
_entity.id
_entity.type
_entity.pdbx_description
1 polymer ?
#
loop_
_entity_poly.entity_id
_entity_poly.type
_entity_poly.pdbx_seq_one_letter_code
_entity_poly.pdbx_strand_id
1 'polypeptide(L)'
;MKNFLSGLLLIAAITLTSCFAHYDESTETKIPQSVIVLISDGTGISQITALRYSRDDFAFFRFPVVGLFTTHALDQLITDSAA
;
A
#
# COMPACT_ATOMS: atom_id res chain seq x y z
N MET A 1 49.70 -23.59 8.76
CA MET A 1 48.67 -23.55 9.84
C MET A 1 48.00 -22.18 9.98
N LYS A 2 48.72 -21.04 9.91
CA LYS A 2 48.13 -19.69 9.97
C LYS A 2 47.06 -19.40 8.89
N ASN A 3 47.27 -19.88 7.66
CA ASN A 3 46.38 -19.60 6.53
C ASN A 3 45.03 -20.36 6.66
N PHE A 4 45.08 -21.57 7.25
CA PHE A 4 43.90 -22.38 7.54
C PHE A 4 43.07 -21.79 8.69
N LEU A 5 43.75 -21.25 9.72
CA LEU A 5 43.09 -20.55 10.81
C LEU A 5 42.44 -19.23 10.36
N SER A 6 43.07 -18.50 9.43
CA SER A 6 42.47 -17.28 8.84
C SER A 6 41.23 -17.58 7.99
N GLY A 7 41.22 -18.71 7.26
CA GLY A 7 40.06 -19.14 6.47
C GLY A 7 38.87 -19.54 7.36
N LEU A 8 39.13 -20.22 8.47
CA LEU A 8 38.11 -20.58 9.45
C LEU A 8 37.47 -19.33 10.09
N LEU A 9 38.28 -18.31 10.37
CA LEU A 9 37.83 -17.05 10.96
C LEU A 9 36.96 -16.23 9.99
N LEU A 10 37.28 -16.27 8.69
CA LEU A 10 36.51 -15.60 7.65
C LEU A 10 35.14 -16.26 7.41
N ILE A 11 35.08 -17.59 7.43
CA ILE A 11 33.82 -18.33 7.30
C ILE A 11 32.90 -18.08 8.50
N ALA A 12 33.46 -18.02 9.72
CA ALA A 12 32.70 -17.69 10.92
C ALA A 12 32.11 -16.27 10.85
N ALA A 13 32.85 -15.29 10.34
CA ALA A 13 32.35 -13.93 10.18
C ALA A 13 31.14 -13.85 9.22
N ILE A 14 31.18 -14.61 8.11
CA ILE A 14 30.10 -14.66 7.12
C ILE A 14 28.83 -15.32 7.70
N THR A 15 28.99 -16.40 8.48
CA THR A 15 27.83 -17.08 9.10
C THR A 15 27.22 -16.28 10.24
N LEU A 16 28.02 -15.49 10.98
CA LEU A 16 27.55 -14.54 11.99
C LEU A 16 26.71 -13.41 11.37
N THR A 17 27.12 -12.85 10.23
CA THR A 17 26.37 -11.75 9.57
C THR A 17 24.99 -12.16 9.04
N SER A 18 24.82 -13.41 8.60
CA SER A 18 23.53 -13.90 8.09
C SER A 18 22.48 -14.12 9.20
N CYS A 19 22.90 -14.19 10.47
CA CYS A 19 21.99 -14.40 11.60
C CYS A 19 21.36 -13.09 12.10
N PHE A 20 22.05 -11.96 11.94
CA PHE A 20 21.53 -10.64 12.34
C PHE A 20 20.66 -9.96 11.26
N ALA A 21 20.60 -10.50 10.05
CA ALA A 21 19.93 -9.88 8.91
C ALA A 21 18.43 -10.19 8.79
N HIS A 22 17.88 -11.07 9.64
CA HIS A 22 16.44 -11.38 9.66
C HIS A 22 15.74 -10.74 10.86
N TYR A 23 15.78 -9.40 10.91
CA TYR A 23 14.81 -8.66 11.70
C TYR A 23 13.50 -8.72 10.93
N ASP A 24 12.66 -9.68 11.31
CA ASP A 24 11.27 -9.69 10.87
C ASP A 24 10.66 -8.42 11.46
N GLU A 25 10.46 -7.40 10.63
CA GLU A 25 9.62 -6.27 10.98
C GLU A 25 8.24 -6.87 11.17
N SER A 26 7.96 -7.28 12.42
CA SER A 26 6.64 -7.71 12.83
C SER A 26 5.71 -6.60 12.44
N THR A 27 5.00 -6.79 11.33
CA THR A 27 3.97 -5.89 10.84
C THR A 27 2.86 -5.95 11.86
N GLU A 28 3.05 -5.24 12.96
CA GLU A 28 2.00 -4.93 13.90
C GLU A 28 0.91 -4.30 13.05
N THR A 29 -0.26 -4.95 13.03
CA THR A 29 -1.40 -4.47 12.26
C THR A 29 -1.81 -3.14 12.87
N LYS A 30 -1.31 -2.05 12.29
CA LYS A 30 -1.56 -0.71 12.77
C LYS A 30 -3.02 -0.38 12.51
N ILE A 31 -3.85 -0.58 13.53
CA ILE A 31 -5.27 -0.25 13.48
C ILE A 31 -5.38 1.27 13.41
N PRO A 32 -6.08 1.83 12.40
CA PRO A 32 -6.26 3.27 12.33
C PRO A 32 -7.12 3.74 13.51
N GLN A 33 -6.65 4.75 14.25
CA GLN A 33 -7.41 5.36 15.35
C GLN A 33 -8.67 6.10 14.85
N SER A 34 -8.66 6.55 13.60
CA SER A 34 -9.74 7.33 12.98
C SER A 34 -9.81 7.05 11.48
N VAL A 35 -11.02 7.09 10.93
CA VAL A 35 -11.28 6.95 9.49
C VAL A 35 -12.03 8.18 9.00
N ILE A 36 -11.50 8.84 7.98
CA ILE A 36 -12.17 9.93 7.25
C ILE A 36 -12.57 9.38 5.88
N VAL A 37 -13.86 9.38 5.57
CA VAL A 37 -14.40 8.92 4.29
C VAL A 37 -14.88 10.13 3.49
N LEU A 38 -14.35 10.30 2.28
CA LEU A 38 -14.80 11.31 1.32
C LEU A 38 -15.66 10.62 0.27
N ILE A 39 -16.95 10.94 0.21
CA ILE A 39 -17.89 10.44 -0.80
C ILE A 39 -18.29 11.62 -1.68
N SER A 40 -18.15 11.43 -2.99
CA SER A 40 -18.66 12.36 -4.00
C SER A 40 -19.76 11.65 -4.77
N ASP A 41 -20.99 12.12 -4.63
CA ASP A 41 -22.16 11.53 -5.26
C ASP A 41 -22.05 11.59 -6.80
N GLY A 42 -22.48 10.52 -7.48
CA GLY A 42 -22.48 10.41 -8.95
C GLY A 42 -21.11 10.61 -9.63
N THR A 43 -20.00 10.53 -8.90
CA THR A 43 -18.66 10.86 -9.41
C THR A 43 -17.93 9.62 -9.88
N GLY A 44 -17.98 9.38 -11.19
CA GLY A 44 -17.21 8.34 -11.86
C GLY A 44 -15.82 8.81 -12.31
N ILE A 45 -15.10 7.89 -12.97
CA ILE A 45 -13.74 8.13 -13.49
C ILE A 45 -13.71 9.30 -14.48
N SER A 46 -14.76 9.47 -15.30
CA SER A 46 -14.86 10.57 -16.26
C SER A 46 -14.92 11.93 -15.57
N GLN A 47 -15.72 12.07 -14.50
CA GLN A 47 -15.78 13.30 -13.70
C GLN A 47 -14.46 13.57 -12.97
N ILE A 48 -13.83 12.55 -12.38
CA ILE A 48 -12.49 12.67 -11.77
C ILE A 48 -11.45 13.14 -12.79
N THR A 49 -11.49 12.59 -14.01
CA THR A 49 -10.58 12.97 -15.10
C THR A 49 -10.81 14.42 -15.52
N ALA A 50 -12.06 14.85 -15.69
CA ALA A 50 -12.38 16.23 -16.02
C ALA A 50 -11.90 17.20 -14.92
N LEU A 51 -12.10 16.85 -13.65
CA LEU A 51 -11.61 17.64 -12.52
C LEU A 51 -10.08 17.77 -12.54
N ARG A 52 -9.36 16.68 -12.85
CA ARG A 52 -7.90 16.70 -12.97
C ARG A 52 -7.39 17.69 -14.02
N TYR A 53 -8.10 17.85 -15.14
CA TYR A 53 -7.74 18.84 -16.15
C TYR A 53 -8.18 20.27 -15.81
N SER A 54 -9.15 20.42 -14.91
CA SER A 54 -9.65 21.74 -14.48
C SER A 54 -8.84 22.37 -13.33
N ARG A 55 -7.96 21.60 -12.68
CA ARG A 55 -7.21 22.00 -11.48
C ARG A 55 -5.75 21.54 -11.56
N ASP A 56 -4.82 22.43 -11.21
CA ASP A 56 -3.39 22.11 -11.20
C ASP A 56 -3.01 21.16 -10.06
N ASP A 57 -3.53 21.38 -8.85
CA ASP A 57 -3.29 20.56 -7.65
C ASP A 57 -4.49 19.66 -7.34
N PHE A 58 -4.46 18.43 -7.86
CA PHE A 58 -5.53 17.46 -7.69
C PHE A 58 -5.22 16.44 -6.58
N ALA A 59 -5.72 16.70 -5.37
CA ALA A 59 -5.38 15.95 -4.16
C ALA A 59 -5.65 14.43 -4.23
N PHE A 60 -6.65 13.99 -5.00
CA PHE A 60 -6.99 12.56 -5.11
C PHE A 60 -5.86 11.72 -5.71
N PHE A 61 -4.93 12.31 -6.47
CA PHE A 61 -3.80 11.55 -7.04
C PHE A 61 -2.66 11.32 -6.03
N ARG A 62 -2.77 11.85 -4.81
CA ARG A 62 -1.82 11.60 -3.72
C ARG A 62 -2.08 10.31 -2.95
N PHE A 63 -3.23 9.65 -3.17
CA PHE A 63 -3.51 8.39 -2.51
C PHE A 63 -2.62 7.28 -3.10
N PRO A 64 -1.85 6.56 -2.27
CA PRO A 64 -0.89 5.56 -2.76
C PRO A 64 -1.55 4.28 -3.27
N VAL A 65 -2.84 4.08 -2.97
CA VAL A 65 -3.62 2.91 -3.36
C VAL A 65 -4.88 3.37 -4.07
N VAL A 66 -5.11 2.83 -5.26
CA VAL A 66 -6.29 3.09 -6.10
C VAL A 66 -6.85 1.75 -6.56
N GLY A 67 -8.18 1.63 -6.57
CA GLY A 67 -8.87 0.42 -7.00
C GLY A 67 -10.23 0.74 -7.61
N LEU A 68 -10.82 -0.25 -8.27
CA LEU A 68 -12.19 -0.20 -8.77
C LEU A 68 -13.06 -1.15 -7.93
N PHE A 69 -14.31 -0.77 -7.70
CA PHE A 69 -15.30 -1.60 -7.02
C PHE A 69 -16.60 -1.59 -7.82
N THR A 70 -17.38 -2.66 -7.70
CA THR A 70 -18.70 -2.77 -8.34
C THR A 70 -19.74 -2.02 -7.55
N THR A 71 -20.59 -1.23 -8.23
CA THR A 71 -21.60 -0.37 -7.62
C THR A 71 -23.04 -0.81 -7.93
N HIS A 72 -23.26 -2.08 -8.29
CA HIS A 72 -24.63 -2.55 -8.53
C HIS A 72 -25.32 -2.81 -7.18
N ALA A 73 -26.63 -2.54 -7.13
CA ALA A 73 -27.48 -2.95 -6.02
C ALA A 73 -27.96 -4.39 -6.24
N LEU A 74 -28.60 -4.97 -5.21
CA LEU A 74 -29.14 -6.34 -5.28
C LEU A 74 -30.09 -6.54 -6.48
N ASP A 75 -30.98 -5.56 -6.70
CA ASP A 75 -32.05 -5.65 -7.70
C ASP A 75 -31.79 -4.77 -8.94
N GLN A 76 -30.70 -4.00 -8.98
CA GLN A 76 -30.42 -3.04 -10.04
C GLN A 76 -28.95 -2.98 -10.43
N LEU A 77 -28.67 -3.08 -11.74
CA LEU A 77 -27.31 -2.92 -12.28
C LEU A 77 -26.78 -1.49 -12.11
N ILE A 78 -27.67 -0.49 -12.07
CA ILE A 78 -27.36 0.92 -11.81
C ILE A 78 -28.01 1.26 -10.47
N THR A 79 -27.19 1.42 -9.43
CA THR A 79 -27.68 1.77 -8.09
C THR A 79 -28.12 3.25 -8.00
N ASP A 80 -28.96 3.56 -7.02
CA ASP A 80 -29.21 4.91 -6.56
C ASP A 80 -28.23 5.30 -5.43
N SER A 81 -28.37 6.49 -4.86
CA SER A 81 -27.47 6.93 -3.79
C SER A 81 -27.78 6.28 -2.42
N ALA A 82 -28.84 5.45 -2.31
CA ALA A 82 -29.31 4.89 -1.04
C ALA A 82 -29.06 3.37 -0.91
N ALA A 83 -29.04 2.63 -2.02
CA ALA A 83 -29.09 1.16 -2.08
C ALA A 83 -27.73 0.46 -2.13
#